data_AF-U3U2H2-F1
#
_entry.id   AF-U3U2H2-F1
#
_cell.length_a   1.000
_cell.length_b   1.000
_cell.length_c   1.000
_cell.angle_alpha   90.00
_cell.angle_beta   90.00
_cell.angle_gamma   90.00
#
_symmetry.space_group_name_H-M   'P 1'
#
loop_
_entity.id
_entity.type
_entity.pdbx_description
1 polymer ?
#
loop_
_entity_poly.entity_id
_entity_poly.type
_entity_poly.pdbx_seq_one_letter_code
_entity_poly.pdbx_strand_id
1 'polypeptide(L)' 'MKNQPLCNMPCPIARSLGRVGDGWSMLIMRDALAGFTRFDEFQKSSGVAPNTLSRRLK' A
#
# COMPACT_ATOMS: atom_id res chain seq x y z
N MET A 1 4.26 4.88 -9.01
CA MET A 1 5.53 4.17 -9.30
C MET A 1 5.30 2.67 -9.18
N LYS A 2 5.57 1.90 -10.24
CA LYS A 2 5.39 0.44 -10.25
C LYS A 2 6.72 -0.20 -9.85
N ASN A 3 6.79 -0.81 -8.67
CA ASN A 3 7.99 -1.47 -8.14
C ASN A 3 8.13 -2.93 -8.65
N GLN A 4 7.49 -3.25 -9.78
CA GLN A 4 7.50 -4.57 -10.41
C GLN A 4 8.89 -5.22 -10.57
N PRO A 5 9.97 -4.51 -10.94
CA PRO A 5 11.29 -5.14 -11.04
C PRO A 5 11.83 -5.65 -9.70
N LEU A 6 11.42 -5.04 -8.59
CA LEU A 6 11.87 -5.43 -7.25
C LEU A 6 11.18 -6.73 -6.78
N CYS A 7 9.94 -6.98 -7.20
CA CYS A 7 9.18 -8.18 -6.84
C CYS A 7 9.79 -9.49 -7.35
N ASN A 8 10.59 -9.45 -8.42
CA ASN A 8 11.19 -10.64 -9.04
C ASN A 8 12.68 -10.79 -8.72
N MET A 9 13.23 -10.00 -7.80
CA MET A 9 14.62 -10.11 -7.41
C MET A 9 14.85 -11.28 -6.42
N PRO A 10 16.00 -11.96 -6.49
CA PRO A 10 16.38 -13.02 -5.55
C PRO A 10 16.68 -12.47 -4.15
N CYS A 11 16.96 -11.17 -4.02
CA CYS A 11 17.15 -10.51 -2.74
C CYS A 11 15.82 -10.40 -1.95
N PRO A 12 15.72 -10.97 -0.73
CA PRO A 12 14.49 -10.97 0.04
C PRO A 12 14.05 -9.55 0.46
N ILE A 13 15.00 -8.65 0.71
CA ILE A 13 14.73 -7.25 1.05
C ILE A 13 14.09 -6.53 -0.15
N ALA A 14 14.67 -6.68 -1.33
CA ALA A 14 14.14 -6.07 -2.55
C ALA A 14 12.77 -6.64 -2.92
N ARG A 15 12.57 -7.96 -2.76
CA ARG A 15 11.29 -8.62 -3.01
C ARG A 15 10.18 -8.11 -2.10
N SER A 16 10.46 -7.96 -0.81
CA SER A 16 9.53 -7.37 0.15
C SER A 16 9.24 -5.91 -0.22
N LEU A 17 10.26 -5.12 -0.55
CA LEU A 17 10.08 -3.73 -0.97
C LEU A 17 9.29 -3.59 -2.29
N GLY A 18 9.37 -4.56 -3.19
CA GLY A 18 8.52 -4.60 -4.38
C GLY A 18 7.04 -4.80 -4.05
N ARG A 19 6.73 -5.56 -3.00
CA ARG A 19 5.38 -5.90 -2.55
C ARG A 19 4.74 -4.81 -1.68
N VAL A 20 5.46 -4.33 -0.67
CA VAL A 20 4.96 -3.38 0.35
C VAL A 20 5.55 -1.97 0.24
N GLY A 21 6.63 -1.79 -0.52
CA GLY A 21 7.31 -0.50 -0.68
C GLY A 21 6.67 0.42 -1.72
N ASP A 22 5.45 0.14 -2.19
CA ASP A 22 4.72 1.13 -2.96
C ASP A 22 4.20 2.24 -2.02
N GLY A 23 4.33 3.49 -2.44
CA GLY A 23 4.08 4.65 -1.56
C GLY A 23 2.68 4.67 -0.92
N TRP A 24 1.69 4.02 -1.54
CA TRP A 24 0.34 3.93 -0.98
C TRP A 24 0.20 2.82 0.05
N SER A 25 0.87 1.67 -0.10
CA SER A 25 0.85 0.59 0.90
C SER A 25 1.37 1.04 2.26
N MET A 26 2.40 1.90 2.31
CA MET A 26 2.86 2.47 3.58
C MET A 26 1.83 3.40 4.23
N LEU A 27 1.13 4.20 3.42
CA LEU A 27 0.06 5.08 3.92
C LEU A 27 -1.14 4.27 4.44
N ILE A 28 -1.52 3.20 3.74
CA ILE A 28 -2.59 2.29 4.19
C ILE A 28 -2.20 1.58 5.49
N MET A 29 -0.95 1.09 5.61
CA MET A 29 -0.49 0.47 6.86
C MET A 29 -0.47 1.46 8.03
N ARG A 30 0.02 2.70 7.81
CA ARG A 30 -0.01 3.76 8.82
C ARG A 30 -1.44 4.01 9.30
N ASP A 31 -2.38 4.07 8.37
CA ASP A 31 -3.77 4.35 8.65
C ASP A 31 -4.44 3.16 9.40
N ALA A 32 -4.10 1.91 9.03
CA ALA A 32 -4.59 0.73 9.73
C ALA A 32 -4.03 0.66 11.17
N LEU A 33 -2.75 1.02 11.35
CA LEU A 33 -2.12 1.13 12.66
C LEU A 33 -2.68 2.29 13.50
N ALA A 34 -3.20 3.33 12.86
CA ALA A 34 -3.92 4.42 13.53
C ALA A 34 -5.33 4.01 13.99
N GLY A 35 -5.78 2.78 13.66
CA GLY A 35 -7.07 2.24 14.08
C GLY A 35 -8.21 2.53 13.10
N PHE A 36 -7.92 2.99 11.88
CA PHE A 36 -8.94 3.10 10.85
C PHE A 36 -9.38 1.71 10.38
N THR A 37 -10.69 1.51 10.31
CA THR A 37 -11.28 0.20 9.95
C THR A 37 -12.26 0.31 8.79
N ARG A 38 -12.71 1.52 8.44
CA ARG A 38 -13.66 1.76 7.36
C ARG A 38 -12.95 2.32 6.13
N PHE A 39 -13.39 1.87 4.95
CA PHE A 39 -12.88 2.33 3.66
C PHE A 39 -12.90 3.87 3.49
N ASP A 40 -13.97 4.52 3.97
CA ASP A 40 -14.13 5.98 3.89
C ASP A 40 -13.10 6.73 4.74
N GLU A 41 -12.69 6.15 5.87
CA GLU A 41 -11.64 6.73 6.74
C GLU A 41 -10.29 6.68 6.07
N PHE A 42 -9.93 5.54 5.46
CA PHE A 42 -8.72 5.40 4.66
C PHE A 42 -8.70 6.38 3.48
N GLN A 43 -9.84 6.57 2.81
CA GLN A 43 -9.96 7.50 1.70
C GLN A 43 -9.77 8.96 2.14
N LYS A 44 -10.35 9.35 3.29
CA LYS A 44 -10.21 10.70 3.87
C LYS A 44 -8.82 10.99 4.41
N SER A 45 -8.20 10.01 5.08
CA SER A 45 -6.90 10.14 5.73
C SER A 45 -5.73 10.16 4.73
N SER A 46 -5.73 9.23 3.78
CA SER A 46 -4.58 9.06 2.86
C SER A 46 -4.68 9.90 1.58
N GLY A 47 -5.86 10.48 1.29
CA GLY A 47 -6.10 11.18 0.01
C GLY A 47 -5.98 10.25 -1.21
N VAL A 48 -5.96 8.94 -0.99
CA VAL A 48 -5.87 7.92 -2.05
C VAL A 48 -7.14 7.95 -2.89
N ALA A 49 -6.97 7.94 -4.21
CA ALA A 49 -8.09 7.74 -5.13
C ALA A 49 -8.78 6.38 -4.84
N PRO A 50 -10.12 6.33 -4.74
CA PRO A 50 -10.86 5.13 -4.32
C PRO A 50 -10.57 3.90 -5.17
N ASN A 51 -10.27 4.08 -6.46
CA ASN A 51 -9.88 2.98 -7.36
C ASN A 51 -8.54 2.34 -6.98
N THR A 52 -7.58 3.14 -6.51
CA THR A 52 -6.29 2.64 -6.01
C THR A 52 -6.46 1.92 -4.68
N LEU A 53 -7.29 2.46 -3.78
CA LEU A 53 -7.58 1.84 -2.47
C LEU A 53 -8.29 0.50 -2.64
N SER A 54 -9.36 0.44 -3.45
CA SER A 54 -10.11 -0.79 -3.72
C SER A 54 -9.26 -1.87 -4.38
N ARG A 55 -8.29 -1.51 -5.23
CA ARG A 55 -7.36 -2.47 -5.83
C ARG A 55 -6.39 -3.09 -4.80
N ARG A 56 -6.12 -2.38 -3.70
CA ARG A 56 -5.15 -2.79 -2.67
C ARG A 56 -5.78 -3.51 -1.49
N LEU A 57 -7.03 -3.21 -1.17
CA LEU A 57 -7.81 -3.90 -0.12
C LEU A 57 -8.48 -5.20 -0.60
N LYS A 58 -8.35 -5.54 -1.88
CA LYS A 58 -8.86 -6.78 -2.47
C LYS A 58 -7.85 -7.90 -2.34
#